data_AF-A0A3R9ZVJ3-F1
#
_entry.id   AF-A0A3R9ZVJ3-F1
#
_cell.length_a   1.000
_cell.length_b   1.000
_cell.length_c   1.000
_cell.angle_alpha   90.00
_cell.angle_beta   90.00
_cell.angle_gamma   90.00
#
_symmetry.space_group_name_H-M   'P 1'
#
loop_
_entity.id
_entity.type
_entity.pdbx_description
1 polymer ?
#
loop_
_entity_poly.entity_id
_entity_poly.type
_entity_poly.pdbx_seq_one_letter_code
_entity_poly.pdbx_strand_id
1 'polypeptide(L)'
;MQTTYRLSQIQYFLRQWKMLEANRNQLMPNEIKRAKLLFNSLSQLEKEELKLLKEKYYDTNNLANFDKNRKCYTTAIPVNDEVVAYKLNVESFDYSNERRQVERKLGEIMIETGQKILKTEERIYLAINPMLHVKHVDFPCDDSDFITGDIVLTTSFLNDEKQVFNMTDPLTVKLVTRLERCGFKRVAIN
;
A
#
# COMPACT_ATOMS: atom_id res chain seq x y z
N MET A 1 -19.61 -8.36 -1.07
CA MET A 1 -18.91 -9.64 -1.32
C MET A 1 -17.56 -9.56 -0.61
N GLN A 2 -17.33 -10.32 0.46
CA GLN A 2 -16.01 -10.36 1.11
C GLN A 2 -15.07 -11.18 0.24
N THR A 3 -14.12 -10.52 -0.44
CA THR A 3 -13.12 -11.19 -1.25
C THR A 3 -11.99 -11.65 -0.33
N THR A 4 -12.00 -12.92 0.06
CA THR A 4 -10.90 -13.52 0.82
C THR A 4 -9.66 -13.68 -0.05
N TYR A 5 -8.49 -13.31 0.45
CA TYR A 5 -7.24 -13.59 -0.27
C TYR A 5 -7.01 -15.10 -0.35
N ARG A 6 -6.67 -15.58 -1.55
CA ARG A 6 -6.14 -16.94 -1.73
C ARG A 6 -4.72 -16.99 -1.19
N LEU A 7 -4.30 -18.15 -0.67
CA LEU A 7 -2.92 -18.37 -0.21
C LEU A 7 -1.87 -17.95 -1.25
N SER A 8 -2.11 -18.26 -2.53
CA SER A 8 -1.21 -17.86 -3.62
C SER A 8 -1.03 -16.34 -3.75
N GLN A 9 -2.06 -15.56 -3.43
CA GLN A 9 -1.99 -14.10 -3.43
C GLN A 9 -1.16 -13.60 -2.26
N ILE A 10 -1.38 -14.12 -1.05
CA ILE A 10 -0.57 -13.77 0.14
C ILE A 10 0.90 -14.07 -0.11
N GLN A 11 1.20 -15.27 -0.62
CA GLN A 11 2.57 -15.68 -0.95
C GLN A 11 3.19 -14.80 -2.04
N TYR A 12 2.41 -14.31 -3.00
CA TYR A 12 2.88 -13.34 -3.99
C TYR A 12 3.34 -12.04 -3.35
N PHE A 13 2.60 -11.50 -2.38
CA PHE A 13 3.04 -10.31 -1.63
C PHE A 13 4.30 -10.60 -0.81
N LEU A 14 4.33 -11.71 -0.06
CA LEU A 14 5.46 -12.08 0.79
C LEU A 14 6.76 -12.28 -0.01
N ARG A 15 6.70 -12.87 -1.21
CA ARG A 15 7.87 -12.99 -2.11
C ARG A 15 8.44 -11.64 -2.56
N GLN A 16 7.66 -10.57 -2.55
CA GLN A 16 8.12 -9.22 -2.90
C GLN A 16 8.69 -8.47 -1.70
N TRP A 17 8.41 -8.92 -0.46
CA TRP A 17 8.71 -8.18 0.77
C TRP A 17 10.12 -7.59 0.80
N LYS A 18 11.15 -8.44 0.71
CA LYS A 18 12.56 -7.98 0.76
C LYS A 18 12.88 -6.93 -0.29
N MET A 19 12.35 -7.10 -1.50
CA MET A 19 12.62 -6.22 -2.63
C MET A 19 11.83 -4.91 -2.56
N LEU A 20 10.61 -4.92 -2.00
CA LEU A 20 9.86 -3.69 -1.75
C LEU A 20 10.59 -2.79 -0.75
N GLU A 21 11.24 -3.37 0.26
CA GLU A 21 12.05 -2.60 1.21
C GLU A 21 13.39 -2.14 0.62
N ALA A 22 14.13 -3.05 -0.01
CA ALA A 22 15.43 -2.75 -0.60
C ALA A 22 15.36 -1.71 -1.73
N ASN A 23 14.28 -1.75 -2.52
CA ASN A 23 14.08 -0.88 -3.67
C ASN A 23 13.17 0.33 -3.37
N ARG A 24 12.98 0.72 -2.10
CA ARG A 24 12.04 1.77 -1.68
C ARG A 24 12.11 3.08 -2.50
N ASN A 25 13.30 3.44 -2.98
CA ASN A 25 13.55 4.70 -3.72
C ASN A 25 13.21 4.61 -5.22
N GLN A 26 12.91 3.41 -5.73
CA GLN A 26 12.68 3.14 -7.15
C GLN A 26 11.40 2.32 -7.40
N LEU A 27 10.49 2.34 -6.43
CA LEU A 27 9.20 1.68 -6.53
C LEU A 27 8.29 2.43 -7.51
N MET A 28 7.64 1.67 -8.38
CA MET A 28 6.56 2.16 -9.23
C MET A 28 5.29 2.41 -8.40
N PRO A 29 4.34 3.24 -8.87
CA PRO A 29 3.13 3.57 -8.12
C PRO A 29 2.32 2.35 -7.63
N ASN A 30 2.25 1.28 -8.43
CA ASN A 30 1.59 0.03 -8.05
C ASN A 30 2.36 -0.73 -6.95
N GLU A 31 3.69 -0.72 -6.99
CA GLU A 31 4.54 -1.33 -5.95
C GLU A 31 4.46 -0.53 -4.65
N ILE A 32 4.37 0.79 -4.71
CA ILE A 32 4.13 1.65 -3.53
C ILE A 32 2.81 1.25 -2.86
N LYS A 33 1.72 1.09 -3.63
CA LYS A 33 0.43 0.63 -3.10
C LYS A 33 0.53 -0.74 -2.45
N ARG A 34 1.25 -1.67 -3.08
CA ARG A 34 1.49 -3.02 -2.53
C ARG A 34 2.32 -2.99 -1.25
N ALA A 35 3.40 -2.20 -1.24
CA ALA A 35 4.25 -1.99 -0.07
C ALA A 35 3.44 -1.42 1.09
N LYS A 36 2.64 -0.36 0.85
CA LYS A 36 1.76 0.23 1.86
C LYS A 36 0.81 -0.80 2.46
N LEU A 37 0.16 -1.60 1.62
CA LEU A 37 -0.73 -2.67 2.10
C LEU A 37 0.03 -3.72 2.91
N LEU A 38 1.14 -4.25 2.36
CA LEU A 38 1.91 -5.33 2.98
C LEU A 38 2.51 -4.90 4.32
N PHE A 39 3.24 -3.78 4.38
CA PHE A 39 3.93 -3.35 5.59
C PHE A 39 2.96 -2.98 6.72
N ASN A 40 1.85 -2.31 6.42
CA ASN A 40 0.81 -2.03 7.41
C ASN A 40 0.11 -3.30 7.90
N SER A 41 0.06 -4.35 7.09
CA SER A 41 -0.52 -5.64 7.49
C SER A 41 0.47 -6.46 8.33
N LEU A 42 1.74 -6.50 7.93
CA LEU A 42 2.79 -7.20 8.67
C LEU A 42 3.00 -6.62 10.07
N SER A 43 2.84 -5.31 10.26
CA SER A 43 2.98 -4.66 11.57
C SER A 43 1.86 -5.03 12.56
N GLN A 44 0.80 -5.70 12.11
CA GLN A 44 -0.31 -6.18 12.96
C GLN A 44 -0.16 -7.65 13.35
N LEU A 45 0.82 -8.38 12.80
CA LEU A 45 1.13 -9.74 13.23
C LEU A 45 1.86 -9.75 14.57
N GLU A 46 1.72 -10.84 15.31
CA GLU A 46 2.52 -11.08 16.50
C GLU A 46 4.00 -11.33 16.12
N LYS A 47 4.91 -11.14 17.08
CA LYS A 47 6.36 -11.18 16.79
C LYS A 47 6.79 -12.55 16.27
N GLU A 48 6.27 -13.61 16.85
CA GLU A 48 6.53 -15.00 16.50
C GLU A 48 6.01 -15.32 15.10
N GLU A 49 4.80 -14.88 14.78
CA GLU A 49 4.18 -15.04 13.47
C GLU A 49 4.95 -14.28 12.37
N LEU A 50 5.35 -13.04 12.67
CA LEU A 50 6.15 -12.23 11.76
C LEU A 50 7.53 -12.87 11.53
N LYS A 51 8.16 -13.39 12.58
CA LYS A 51 9.44 -14.11 12.50
C LYS A 51 9.32 -15.33 11.59
N LEU A 52 8.27 -16.13 11.77
CA LEU A 52 8.02 -17.32 10.95
C LEU A 52 7.94 -16.98 9.46
N LEU A 53 7.21 -15.92 9.09
CA LEU A 53 7.13 -15.47 7.70
C LEU A 53 8.45 -14.88 7.20
N LYS A 54 9.16 -14.13 8.04
CA LYS A 54 10.44 -13.49 7.70
C LYS A 54 11.50 -14.53 7.34
N GLU A 55 11.65 -15.58 8.14
CA GLU A 55 12.65 -16.64 7.91
C GLU A 55 12.45 -17.34 6.56
N LYS A 56 11.19 -17.52 6.16
CA LYS A 56 10.85 -18.16 4.88
C LYS A 56 10.99 -17.22 3.68
N TYR A 57 10.43 -16.02 3.76
CA TYR A 57 10.22 -15.15 2.60
C TYR A 57 11.23 -14.02 2.47
N TYR A 58 11.82 -13.57 3.58
CA TYR A 58 12.66 -12.37 3.63
C TYR A 58 14.14 -12.70 3.81
N ASP A 59 14.48 -13.64 4.70
CA ASP A 59 15.88 -13.93 5.05
C ASP A 59 16.63 -14.73 3.97
N THR A 60 15.92 -15.21 2.94
CA THR A 60 16.53 -15.84 1.76
C THR A 60 17.44 -14.88 0.99
N ASN A 61 18.60 -15.38 0.55
CA ASN A 61 19.52 -14.65 -0.33
C ASN A 61 19.25 -14.90 -1.81
N ASN A 62 18.35 -15.84 -2.13
CA ASN A 62 18.02 -16.18 -3.50
C ASN A 62 17.04 -15.15 -4.06
N LEU A 63 17.48 -14.39 -5.07
CA LEU A 63 16.68 -13.35 -5.71
C LEU A 63 16.13 -13.83 -7.06
N ALA A 64 14.99 -13.28 -7.47
CA ALA A 64 14.32 -13.63 -8.72
C ALA A 64 13.67 -12.40 -9.38
N ASN A 65 13.35 -12.53 -10.67
CA ASN A 65 12.69 -11.52 -11.49
C ASN A 65 13.47 -10.20 -11.55
N PHE A 66 14.56 -10.21 -12.31
CA PHE A 66 15.39 -9.04 -12.53
C PHE A 66 14.73 -8.06 -13.52
N ASP A 67 14.51 -6.82 -13.06
CA ASP A 67 14.07 -5.71 -13.89
C ASP A 67 15.29 -5.04 -14.53
N LYS A 68 15.43 -5.19 -15.85
CA LYS A 68 16.57 -4.64 -16.61
C LYS A 68 16.59 -3.12 -16.62
N ASN A 69 15.43 -2.47 -16.59
CA ASN A 69 15.32 -1.02 -16.70
C ASN A 69 15.75 -0.35 -15.39
N ARG A 70 15.31 -0.92 -14.25
CA ARG A 70 15.64 -0.43 -12.91
C ARG A 70 16.91 -1.06 -12.33
N LYS A 71 17.48 -2.06 -13.02
CA LYS A 71 18.67 -2.82 -12.60
C LYS A 71 18.53 -3.41 -11.20
N CYS A 72 17.34 -3.90 -10.85
CA CYS A 72 17.06 -4.46 -9.52
C CYS A 72 16.21 -5.74 -9.62
N TYR A 73 16.33 -6.62 -8.63
CA TYR A 73 15.42 -7.75 -8.48
C TYR A 73 14.10 -7.29 -7.86
N THR A 74 13.00 -7.95 -8.23
CA THR A 74 11.64 -7.58 -7.78
C THR A 74 11.04 -8.60 -6.81
N THR A 75 11.64 -9.79 -6.71
CA THR A 75 11.19 -10.84 -5.79
C THR A 75 12.36 -11.61 -5.17
N ALA A 76 12.09 -12.28 -4.05
CA ALA A 76 12.97 -13.27 -3.45
C ALA A 76 12.35 -14.69 -3.58
N ILE A 77 13.20 -15.70 -3.70
CA ILE A 77 12.80 -17.11 -3.76
C ILE A 77 12.68 -17.62 -2.31
N PRO A 78 11.48 -18.03 -1.86
CA PRO A 78 11.27 -18.48 -0.49
C PRO A 78 12.14 -19.70 -0.15
N VAL A 79 12.58 -19.80 1.09
CA VAL A 79 13.25 -21.00 1.60
C VAL A 79 12.26 -22.17 1.61
N ASN A 80 12.75 -23.38 1.32
CA ASN A 80 11.95 -24.60 1.40
C ASN A 80 11.50 -24.84 2.85
N ASP A 81 10.25 -25.28 3.04
CA ASP A 81 9.65 -25.57 4.36
C ASP A 81 10.51 -26.57 5.13
N GLU A 82 11.04 -27.61 4.47
CA GLU A 82 11.92 -28.61 5.09
C GLU A 82 13.21 -28.01 5.66
N VAL A 83 13.78 -27.03 4.95
CA VAL A 83 15.05 -26.39 5.36
C VAL A 83 14.81 -25.48 6.56
N VAL A 84 13.67 -24.78 6.61
CA VAL A 84 13.33 -23.94 7.77
C VAL A 84 12.98 -24.81 8.98
N ALA A 85 12.16 -25.86 8.78
CA ALA A 85 11.77 -26.81 9.82
C ALA A 85 13.00 -27.48 10.46
N TYR A 86 13.96 -27.92 9.63
CA TYR A 86 15.23 -28.48 10.10
C TYR A 86 16.01 -27.49 10.98
N LYS A 87 16.11 -26.21 10.58
CA LYS A 87 16.80 -25.18 11.37
C LYS A 87 16.14 -24.90 12.72
N LEU A 88 14.81 -25.00 12.77
CA LEU A 88 14.01 -24.77 13.96
C LEU A 88 13.84 -26.03 14.83
N ASN A 89 14.35 -27.19 14.37
CA ASN A 89 14.18 -28.49 15.02
C ASN A 89 12.70 -28.85 15.25
N VAL A 90 11.87 -28.63 14.23
CA VAL A 90 10.45 -28.97 14.20
C VAL A 90 10.14 -29.88 13.00
N GLU A 91 9.04 -30.62 13.08
CA GLU A 91 8.56 -31.41 11.95
C GLU A 91 8.13 -30.51 10.77
N SER A 92 8.52 -30.91 9.56
CA SER A 92 8.22 -30.13 8.33
C SER A 92 6.71 -29.92 8.13
N PHE A 93 5.91 -30.93 8.51
CA PHE A 93 4.46 -30.87 8.45
C PHE A 93 3.89 -29.82 9.42
N ASP A 94 4.38 -29.79 10.66
CA ASP A 94 3.92 -28.86 11.69
C ASP A 94 4.29 -27.43 11.33
N TYR A 95 5.54 -27.21 10.90
CA TYR A 95 5.98 -25.91 10.38
C TYR A 95 5.10 -25.45 9.20
N SER A 96 4.82 -26.34 8.25
CA SER A 96 3.99 -26.03 7.09
C SER A 96 2.56 -25.66 7.47
N ASN A 97 1.99 -26.31 8.49
CA ASN A 97 0.64 -26.04 8.96
C ASN A 97 0.57 -24.71 9.70
N GLU A 98 1.50 -24.47 10.63
CA GLU A 98 1.62 -23.20 11.35
C GLU A 98 1.79 -22.04 10.38
N ARG A 99 2.71 -22.17 9.41
CA ARG A 99 2.90 -21.19 8.34
C ARG A 99 1.60 -20.89 7.60
N ARG A 100 0.86 -21.91 7.19
CA ARG A 100 -0.39 -21.70 6.44
C ARG A 100 -1.45 -20.99 7.29
N GLN A 101 -1.49 -21.25 8.59
CA GLN A 101 -2.37 -20.53 9.51
C GLN A 101 -1.99 -19.06 9.60
N VAL A 102 -0.69 -18.76 9.78
CA VAL A 102 -0.19 -17.38 9.80
C VAL A 102 -0.41 -16.67 8.46
N GLU A 103 -0.22 -17.35 7.32
CA GLU A 103 -0.54 -16.79 6.00
C GLU A 103 -2.02 -16.44 5.86
N ARG A 104 -2.93 -17.29 6.36
CA ARG A 104 -4.37 -17.01 6.35
C ARG A 104 -4.72 -15.80 7.24
N LYS A 105 -4.17 -15.76 8.46
CA LYS A 105 -4.34 -14.62 9.39
C LYS A 105 -3.85 -13.32 8.74
N LEU A 106 -2.68 -13.34 8.10
CA LEU A 106 -2.18 -12.20 7.34
C LEU A 106 -3.14 -11.80 6.22
N GLY A 107 -3.74 -12.76 5.51
CA GLY A 107 -4.76 -12.51 4.49
C GLY A 107 -5.98 -11.75 5.04
N GLU A 108 -6.47 -12.13 6.22
CA GLU A 108 -7.57 -11.44 6.90
C GLU A 108 -7.17 -10.02 7.29
N ILE A 109 -6.00 -9.84 7.91
CA ILE A 109 -5.43 -8.54 8.25
C ILE A 109 -5.26 -7.65 7.01
N MET A 110 -4.84 -8.22 5.88
CA MET A 110 -4.67 -7.48 4.62
C MET A 110 -6.02 -7.00 4.06
N ILE A 111 -7.12 -7.73 4.25
CA ILE A 111 -8.45 -7.27 3.84
C ILE A 111 -8.87 -6.07 4.68
N GLU A 112 -8.75 -6.18 6.01
CA GLU A 112 -9.09 -5.10 6.93
C GLU A 112 -8.23 -3.85 6.69
N THR A 113 -6.93 -4.05 6.53
CA THR A 113 -5.96 -2.98 6.23
C THR A 113 -6.26 -2.33 4.89
N GLY A 114 -6.57 -3.12 3.87
CA GLY A 114 -6.99 -2.63 2.57
C GLY A 114 -8.26 -1.77 2.67
N GLN A 115 -9.26 -2.21 3.42
CA GLN A 115 -10.48 -1.44 3.67
C GLN A 115 -10.20 -0.14 4.44
N LYS A 116 -9.34 -0.18 5.46
CA LYS A 116 -8.91 1.01 6.19
C LYS A 116 -8.22 2.01 5.26
N ILE A 117 -7.26 1.55 4.45
CA ILE A 117 -6.57 2.38 3.46
C ILE A 117 -7.57 3.00 2.47
N LEU A 118 -8.49 2.20 1.93
CA LEU A 118 -9.51 2.69 1.01
C LEU A 118 -10.41 3.75 1.65
N LYS A 119 -10.85 3.55 2.89
CA LYS A 119 -11.65 4.56 3.63
C LYS A 119 -10.87 5.85 3.86
N THR A 120 -9.59 5.76 4.25
CA THR A 120 -8.73 6.93 4.43
C THR A 120 -8.45 7.66 3.12
N GLU A 121 -8.44 6.94 1.99
CA GLU A 121 -8.24 7.50 0.66
C GLU A 121 -9.55 7.90 -0.04
N GLU A 122 -10.70 7.54 0.53
CA GLU A 122 -12.03 7.85 0.01
C GLU A 122 -12.33 9.35 0.11
N ARG A 123 -11.90 9.96 1.21
CA ARG A 123 -12.08 11.39 1.44
C ARG A 123 -10.74 12.01 1.77
N ILE A 124 -10.38 13.02 1.01
CA ILE A 124 -9.08 13.68 1.12
C ILE A 124 -9.24 15.20 1.17
N TYR A 125 -8.23 15.85 1.71
CA TYR A 125 -7.93 17.25 1.47
C TYR A 125 -6.87 17.37 0.37
N LEU A 126 -6.77 18.54 -0.24
CA LEU A 126 -5.68 18.89 -1.14
C LEU A 126 -4.91 20.09 -0.57
N ALA A 127 -3.59 20.04 -0.69
CA ALA A 127 -2.71 21.09 -0.22
C ALA A 127 -1.54 21.31 -1.18
N ILE A 128 -1.17 22.56 -1.44
CA ILE A 128 0.00 22.89 -2.28
C ILE A 128 1.30 22.84 -1.45
N ASN A 129 1.20 23.12 -0.15
CA ASN A 129 2.27 22.96 0.84
C ASN A 129 1.63 22.63 2.21
N PRO A 130 2.42 22.35 3.27
CA PRO A 130 1.87 21.96 4.57
C PRO A 130 0.90 22.97 5.23
N MET A 131 0.92 24.24 4.80
CA MET A 131 0.11 25.31 5.37
C MET A 131 -1.12 25.66 4.52
N LEU A 132 -1.04 25.53 3.20
CA LEU A 132 -2.06 25.98 2.26
C LEU A 132 -2.90 24.83 1.73
N HIS A 133 -4.15 24.75 2.20
CA HIS A 133 -5.14 23.77 1.81
C HIS A 133 -6.18 24.37 0.87
N VAL A 134 -6.81 23.56 0.03
CA VAL A 134 -7.94 24.00 -0.79
C VAL A 134 -9.16 24.20 0.11
N LYS A 135 -9.71 25.42 0.09
CA LYS A 135 -10.98 25.78 0.73
C LYS A 135 -12.15 25.64 -0.23
N HIS A 136 -11.93 26.05 -1.47
CA HIS A 136 -12.92 25.96 -2.52
C HIS A 136 -12.21 25.85 -3.87
N VAL A 137 -12.75 25.04 -4.76
CA VAL A 137 -12.40 25.05 -6.18
C VAL A 137 -13.69 24.96 -6.96
N ASP A 138 -13.86 25.87 -7.92
CA ASP A 138 -14.96 25.78 -8.86
C ASP A 138 -14.76 24.52 -9.72
N PHE A 139 -15.79 23.69 -9.82
CA PHE A 139 -15.76 22.54 -10.72
C PHE A 139 -15.98 23.05 -12.15
N PRO A 140 -14.95 23.08 -13.03
CA PRO A 140 -15.22 23.38 -14.42
C PRO A 140 -16.10 22.27 -14.99
N CYS A 141 -17.27 22.65 -15.51
CA CYS A 141 -18.22 21.72 -16.14
C CYS A 141 -17.71 21.19 -17.50
N ASP A 142 -16.62 21.78 -18.03
CA ASP A 142 -16.08 21.44 -19.34
C ASP A 142 -14.95 20.40 -19.28
N ASP A 143 -14.93 19.53 -20.30
CA ASP A 143 -13.88 18.52 -20.54
C ASP A 143 -12.50 19.13 -20.85
N SER A 144 -12.33 20.46 -20.79
CA SER A 144 -11.05 21.12 -21.03
C SER A 144 -9.98 20.67 -20.02
N ASP A 145 -8.74 20.50 -20.48
CA ASP A 145 -7.61 20.08 -19.63
C ASP A 145 -7.11 21.17 -18.67
N PHE A 146 -7.65 22.39 -18.78
CA PHE A 146 -7.29 23.51 -17.93
C PHE A 146 -8.29 23.66 -16.78
N ILE A 147 -7.79 23.94 -15.58
CA ILE A 147 -8.63 24.44 -14.50
C ILE A 147 -8.85 25.92 -14.82
N THR A 148 -10.03 26.25 -15.32
CA THR A 148 -10.43 27.62 -15.67
C THR A 148 -11.15 28.35 -14.53
N GLY A 149 -11.40 27.65 -13.42
CA GLY A 149 -12.04 28.20 -12.23
C GLY A 149 -11.04 28.64 -11.16
N ASP A 150 -11.51 29.47 -10.23
CA ASP A 150 -10.69 29.97 -9.13
C ASP A 150 -10.45 28.87 -8.08
N ILE A 151 -9.21 28.78 -7.59
CA ILE A 151 -8.84 27.92 -6.47
C ILE A 151 -8.62 28.81 -5.25
N VAL A 152 -9.54 28.74 -4.29
CA VAL A 152 -9.42 29.44 -3.02
C VAL A 152 -8.66 28.56 -2.03
N LEU A 153 -7.59 29.12 -1.47
CA LEU A 153 -6.78 28.46 -0.46
C LEU A 153 -7.11 28.98 0.94
N THR A 154 -6.92 28.14 1.96
CA THR A 154 -6.97 28.52 3.38
C THR A 154 -5.69 28.07 4.09
N THR A 155 -5.25 28.89 5.04
CA THR A 155 -4.21 28.55 6.02
C THR A 155 -4.79 27.99 7.32
N SER A 156 -6.11 27.89 7.43
CA SER A 156 -6.77 27.43 8.65
C SER A 156 -6.42 25.98 8.95
N PHE A 157 -6.06 25.73 10.20
CA PHE A 157 -5.86 24.38 10.70
C PHE A 157 -7.20 23.66 10.95
N LEU A 158 -8.31 24.42 11.06
CA LEU A 158 -9.63 23.88 11.29
C LEU A 158 -10.13 23.11 10.06
N ASN A 159 -10.72 21.94 10.30
CA ASN A 159 -11.09 20.99 9.25
C ASN A 159 -12.37 21.38 8.49
N ASP A 160 -13.20 22.22 9.08
CA ASP A 160 -14.44 22.77 8.53
C ASP A 160 -14.21 23.81 7.42
N GLU A 161 -13.05 24.46 7.41
CA GLU A 161 -12.67 25.40 6.34
C GLU A 161 -12.01 24.73 5.12
N LYS A 162 -11.66 23.44 5.22
CA LYS A 162 -10.97 22.72 4.13
C LYS A 162 -11.99 21.96 3.29
N GLN A 163 -11.86 22.03 1.97
CA GLN A 163 -12.72 21.28 1.07
C GLN A 163 -12.40 19.80 1.11
N VAL A 164 -13.41 18.99 1.44
CA VAL A 164 -13.34 17.53 1.36
C VAL A 164 -13.63 17.07 -0.07
N PHE A 165 -12.68 16.34 -0.66
CA PHE A 165 -12.83 15.71 -1.95
C PHE A 165 -13.22 14.24 -1.77
N ASN A 166 -14.35 13.84 -2.33
CA ASN A 166 -14.82 12.45 -2.34
C ASN A 166 -14.27 11.70 -3.56
N MET A 167 -13.29 10.83 -3.35
CA MET A 167 -12.61 10.04 -4.37
C MET A 167 -13.46 8.87 -4.92
N THR A 168 -14.70 8.70 -4.46
CA THR A 168 -15.68 7.78 -5.09
C THR A 168 -16.38 8.39 -6.28
N ASP A 169 -16.43 9.72 -6.37
CA ASP A 169 -17.04 10.44 -7.49
C ASP A 169 -16.04 10.59 -8.65
N PRO A 170 -16.33 10.05 -9.85
CA PRO A 170 -15.43 10.15 -11.01
C PRO A 170 -15.06 11.58 -11.40
N LEU A 171 -15.97 12.55 -11.21
CA LEU A 171 -15.69 13.96 -11.54
C LEU A 171 -14.67 14.54 -10.56
N THR A 172 -14.88 14.29 -9.27
CA THR A 172 -13.91 14.65 -8.21
C THR A 172 -12.55 14.01 -8.45
N VAL A 173 -12.49 12.73 -8.86
CA VAL A 173 -11.22 12.05 -9.17
C VAL A 173 -10.49 12.74 -10.33
N LYS A 174 -11.19 13.13 -11.41
CA LYS A 174 -10.61 13.88 -12.53
C LYS A 174 -10.04 15.22 -12.05
N LEU A 175 -10.81 15.98 -11.26
CA LEU A 175 -10.39 17.28 -10.74
C LEU A 175 -9.16 17.17 -9.85
N VAL A 176 -9.18 16.25 -8.88
CA VAL A 176 -8.05 15.97 -7.99
C VAL A 176 -6.80 15.63 -8.80
N THR A 177 -6.92 14.76 -9.81
CA THR A 177 -5.81 14.38 -10.68
C THR A 177 -5.23 15.59 -11.44
N ARG A 178 -6.07 16.53 -11.87
CA ARG A 178 -5.62 17.78 -12.50
C ARG A 178 -4.87 18.67 -11.51
N LEU A 179 -5.43 18.87 -10.31
CA LEU A 179 -4.77 19.65 -9.25
C LEU A 179 -3.42 19.04 -8.85
N GLU A 180 -3.31 17.72 -8.80
CA GLU A 180 -2.04 17.04 -8.52
C GLU A 180 -0.96 17.34 -9.57
N ARG A 181 -1.34 17.44 -10.85
CA ARG A 181 -0.41 17.86 -11.92
C ARG A 181 0.06 19.30 -11.76
N CYS A 182 -0.73 20.15 -11.09
CA CYS A 182 -0.37 21.52 -10.73
C CYS A 182 0.42 21.62 -9.41
N GLY A 183 0.82 20.49 -8.81
CA GLY A 183 1.66 20.45 -7.61
C GLY A 183 0.91 20.31 -6.29
N PHE A 184 -0.42 20.19 -6.31
CA PHE A 184 -1.18 19.85 -5.11
C PHE A 184 -0.90 18.40 -4.68
N LYS A 185 -0.97 18.16 -3.37
CA LYS A 185 -0.76 16.85 -2.75
C LYS A 185 -1.98 16.46 -1.96
N ARG A 186 -2.31 15.16 -1.99
CA ARG A 186 -3.37 14.58 -1.15
C ARG A 186 -2.95 14.60 0.30
N VAL A 187 -3.86 15.02 1.16
CA VAL A 187 -3.74 14.96 2.61
C VAL A 187 -4.91 14.15 3.12
N ALA A 188 -4.64 13.12 3.92
CA ALA A 188 -5.71 12.32 4.52
C ALA A 188 -6.53 13.18 5.49
N ILE A 189 -7.83 12.88 5.58
CA ILE A 189 -8.67 13.45 6.64
C ILE A 189 -8.35 12.69 7.92
N ASN A 190 -7.75 13.39 8.89
CA ASN A 190 -7.50 12.87 10.23
C ASN A 190 -8.69 13.17 11.14
#